data_AF-A0A8T4PU27-F1
#
_entry.id   AF-A0A8T4PU27-F1
#
_cell.length_a   1.000
_cell.length_b   1.000
_cell.length_c   1.000
_cell.angle_alpha   90.00
_cell.angle_beta   90.00
_cell.angle_gamma   90.00
#
_symmetry.space_group_name_H-M   'P 1'
#
loop_
_entity.id
_entity.type
_entity.pdbx_description
1 polymer ?
#
loop_
_entity_poly.entity_id
_entity_poly.type
_entity_poly.pdbx_seq_one_letter_code
_entity_poly.pdbx_strand_id
1 'polypeptide(L)'
;MAHAHLVKWGKDAFDKGLSLAHIENYLLKRGMKRQEALNALHEITSFEHKIHHEAENIRKELISIPILLLLAVAALLFLYFAGIIKIK
;
A
#
# COMPACT_ATOMS: atom_id res chain seq x y z
N MET A 1 21.64 -21.40 -7.14
CA MET A 1 20.30 -21.89 -7.56
C MET A 1 19.32 -22.11 -6.41
N ALA A 2 19.74 -22.53 -5.20
CA ALA A 2 18.82 -22.72 -4.06
C ALA A 2 18.16 -21.43 -3.52
N HIS A 3 18.88 -20.30 -3.53
CA HIS A 3 18.37 -19.03 -3.01
C HIS A 3 17.13 -18.53 -3.77
N ALA A 4 17.18 -18.45 -5.10
CA ALA A 4 16.05 -18.00 -5.92
C ALA A 4 14.78 -18.85 -5.75
N HIS A 5 14.94 -20.17 -5.59
CA HIS A 5 13.81 -21.07 -5.33
C HIS A 5 13.18 -20.81 -3.95
N LEU A 6 13.99 -20.55 -2.93
CA LEU A 6 13.53 -20.26 -1.58
C LEU A 6 12.88 -18.87 -1.48
N VAL A 7 13.39 -17.88 -2.24
CA VAL A 7 12.76 -16.56 -2.39
C VAL A 7 11.40 -16.70 -3.06
N LYS A 8 11.29 -17.49 -4.15
CA LYS A 8 10.02 -17.75 -4.82
C LYS A 8 9.01 -18.43 -3.89
N TRP A 9 9.43 -19.45 -3.15
CA TRP A 9 8.58 -20.09 -2.13
C TRP A 9 8.14 -19.10 -1.04
N GLY A 10 9.07 -18.26 -0.56
CA GLY A 10 8.79 -17.25 0.47
C GLY A 10 7.75 -16.25 -0.01
N LYS A 11 7.81 -15.84 -1.28
CA LYS A 11 6.81 -14.99 -1.91
C LYS A 11 5.44 -15.68 -1.98
N ASP A 12 5.37 -16.91 -2.49
CA ASP A 12 4.12 -17.66 -2.58
C ASP A 12 3.49 -17.95 -1.20
N ALA A 13 4.31 -18.13 -0.16
CA ALA A 13 3.86 -18.32 1.21
C ALA A 13 3.34 -17.01 1.81
N PHE A 14 4.03 -15.92 1.56
CA PHE A 14 3.63 -14.59 1.98
C PHE A 14 2.29 -14.17 1.37
N ASP A 15 2.10 -14.39 0.06
CA ASP A 15 0.84 -14.13 -0.65
C ASP A 15 -0.35 -14.94 -0.08
N LYS A 16 -0.07 -16.07 0.58
CA LYS A 16 -1.06 -16.91 1.28
C LYS A 16 -1.31 -16.49 2.74
N GLY A 17 -0.71 -15.38 3.18
CA GLY A 17 -0.88 -14.82 4.52
C GLY A 17 0.10 -15.35 5.57
N LEU A 18 1.19 -16.02 5.17
CA LEU A 18 2.21 -16.47 6.13
C LEU A 18 3.03 -15.27 6.62
N SER A 19 3.23 -15.14 7.93
CA SER A 19 4.00 -14.01 8.47
C SER A 19 5.48 -14.08 8.10
N LEU A 20 6.11 -12.91 7.93
CA LEU A 20 7.54 -12.79 7.60
C LEU A 20 8.43 -13.51 8.62
N ALA A 21 8.06 -13.52 9.90
CA ALA A 21 8.78 -14.26 10.93
C ALA A 21 8.77 -15.79 10.71
N HIS A 22 7.67 -16.33 10.20
CA HIS A 22 7.61 -17.76 9.84
C HIS A 22 8.47 -18.07 8.61
N ILE A 23 8.47 -17.17 7.62
CA ILE A 23 9.30 -17.30 6.43
C ILE A 23 10.78 -17.21 6.81
N GLU A 24 11.18 -16.24 7.63
CA GLU A 24 12.54 -16.10 8.16
C GLU A 24 13.01 -17.38 8.84
N ASN A 25 12.22 -17.87 9.80
CA ASN A 25 12.56 -19.06 10.58
C ASN A 25 12.69 -20.30 9.67
N TYR A 26 11.84 -20.42 8.66
CA TYR A 26 11.93 -21.49 7.67
C TYR A 26 13.22 -21.41 6.83
N LEU A 27 13.56 -20.22 6.34
CA LEU A 27 14.78 -19.99 5.55
C LEU A 27 16.04 -20.30 6.37
N LEU A 28 16.08 -19.87 7.63
CA LEU A 28 17.17 -20.17 8.56
C LEU A 28 17.29 -21.68 8.81
N LYS A 29 16.17 -22.39 9.04
CA LYS A 29 16.15 -23.86 9.21
C LYS A 29 16.64 -24.63 7.98
N ARG A 30 16.51 -24.04 6.78
CA ARG A 30 17.03 -24.61 5.52
C ARG A 30 18.52 -24.35 5.30
N GLY A 31 19.21 -23.75 6.28
CA GLY A 31 20.65 -23.48 6.23
C GLY A 31 21.00 -22.18 5.50
N MET A 32 20.02 -21.32 5.24
CA MET A 32 20.29 -19.99 4.69
C MET A 32 20.96 -19.12 5.76
N LYS A 33 21.99 -18.36 5.36
CA LYS A 33 22.64 -17.42 6.29
C LYS A 33 21.65 -16.31 6.66
N ARG A 34 21.73 -15.82 7.90
CA ARG A 34 20.83 -14.77 8.40
C ARG A 34 20.78 -13.53 7.49
N GLN A 35 21.92 -13.11 6.95
CA GLN A 35 21.97 -11.98 6.02
C GLN A 35 21.25 -12.25 4.69
N GLU A 36 21.37 -13.48 4.16
CA GLU A 36 20.68 -13.89 2.94
C GLU A 36 19.17 -14.02 3.16
N ALA A 37 18.74 -14.50 4.34
CA ALA A 37 17.33 -14.57 4.71
C ALA A 37 16.72 -13.17 4.85
N LEU A 38 17.44 -12.22 5.46
CA LEU A 38 17.01 -10.83 5.53
C LEU A 38 16.89 -10.18 4.15
N ASN A 39 17.85 -10.42 3.25
CA ASN A 39 17.76 -9.94 1.87
C ASN A 39 16.55 -10.55 1.13
N ALA A 40 16.31 -11.85 1.29
CA ALA A 40 15.15 -12.53 0.72
C ALA A 40 13.82 -11.96 1.26
N LEU A 41 13.73 -11.68 2.56
CA LEU A 41 12.55 -11.04 3.15
C LEU A 41 12.37 -9.61 2.64
N HIS A 42 13.47 -8.87 2.46
CA HIS A 42 13.43 -7.53 1.88
C HIS A 42 12.93 -7.55 0.44
N GLU A 43 13.36 -8.53 -0.37
CA GLU A 43 12.83 -8.74 -1.72
C GLU A 43 11.34 -9.11 -1.71
N ILE A 44 10.91 -9.99 -0.80
CA ILE A 44 9.49 -10.38 -0.64
C ILE A 44 8.62 -9.17 -0.26
N THR A 45 9.08 -8.36 0.69
CA THR A 45 8.35 -7.16 1.18
C THR A 45 8.42 -5.96 0.25
N SER A 46 9.47 -5.82 -0.56
CA SER A 46 9.59 -4.74 -1.54
C SER A 46 8.47 -4.75 -2.59
N PHE A 47 7.83 -5.90 -2.82
CA PHE A 47 6.63 -6.03 -3.65
C PHE A 47 5.36 -5.49 -2.97
N GLU A 48 5.27 -5.62 -1.65
CA GLU A 48 4.11 -5.16 -0.87
C GLU A 48 4.11 -3.63 -0.70
N HIS A 49 5.30 -3.02 -0.61
CA HIS A 49 5.43 -1.58 -0.43
C HIS A 49 4.86 -0.78 -1.62
N LYS A 50 4.90 -1.33 -2.85
CA LYS A 50 4.23 -0.70 -4.00
C LYS A 50 2.71 -0.76 -3.91
N ILE A 51 2.15 -1.89 -3.52
CA ILE A 51 0.70 -2.09 -3.43
C ILE A 51 0.11 -1.28 -2.26
N HIS A 52 0.81 -1.20 -1.14
CA HIS A 52 0.37 -0.39 0.00
C HIS A 52 0.48 1.11 -0.26
N HIS A 53 1.54 1.59 -0.92
CA HIS A 53 1.63 3.00 -1.30
C HIS A 53 0.58 3.40 -2.33
N GLU A 54 0.29 2.54 -3.31
CA GLU A 54 -0.79 2.78 -4.27
C GLU A 54 -2.16 2.76 -3.59
N ALA A 55 -2.41 1.82 -2.69
CA ALA A 55 -3.65 1.78 -1.91
C ALA A 55 -3.81 2.99 -0.97
N GLU A 56 -2.72 3.49 -0.38
CA GLU A 56 -2.75 4.69 0.47
C GLU A 56 -2.94 5.97 -0.35
N ASN A 57 -2.33 6.07 -1.53
CA ASN A 57 -2.57 7.17 -2.47
C ASN A 57 -4.01 7.18 -2.97
N ILE A 58 -4.56 6.01 -3.33
CA ILE A 58 -5.98 5.88 -3.72
C ILE A 58 -6.90 6.27 -2.54
N ARG A 59 -6.56 5.91 -1.30
CA ARG A 59 -7.30 6.34 -0.10
C ARG A 59 -7.28 7.85 0.08
N LYS A 60 -6.12 8.48 -0.09
CA LYS A 60 -5.95 9.94 0.03
C LYS A 60 -6.73 10.69 -1.05
N GLU A 61 -6.75 10.19 -2.29
CA GLU A 61 -7.56 10.75 -3.38
C GLU A 61 -9.07 10.55 -3.14
N LEU A 62 -9.50 9.37 -2.68
CA LEU A 62 -10.91 9.11 -2.36
C LEU A 62 -11.44 10.01 -1.22
N ILE A 63 -10.59 10.40 -0.26
CA ILE A 63 -10.97 11.29 0.85
C ILE A 63 -10.96 12.76 0.42
N SER A 64 -10.13 13.16 -0.55
CA SER A 64 -10.04 14.55 -0.99
C SER A 64 -11.21 14.97 -1.91
N ILE A 65 -11.77 14.04 -2.68
CA ILE A 65 -12.90 14.30 -3.60
C ILE A 65 -14.15 14.83 -2.87
N PRO A 66 -14.66 14.20 -1.79
CA PRO A 66 -15.80 14.72 -1.04
C PRO A 66 -15.56 16.11 -0.43
N ILE A 67 -14.35 16.37 0.05
CA ILE A 67 -13.96 17.64 0.67
C ILE A 67 -13.96 18.76 -0.38
N LEU A 68 -13.38 18.50 -1.55
CA LEU A 68 -13.39 19.44 -2.69
C LEU A 68 -14.82 19.72 -3.16
N LEU A 69 -15.67 18.70 -3.20
CA LEU A 69 -17.08 18.85 -3.57
C LEU A 69 -17.83 19.74 -2.56
N LEU A 70 -17.63 19.50 -1.25
CA LEU A 70 -18.20 20.31 -0.18
C LEU A 70 -17.76 21.77 -0.26
N LEU A 71 -16.48 22.02 -0.53
CA LEU A 71 -15.92 23.36 -0.73
C LEU A 71 -16.55 24.05 -1.95
N ALA A 72 -16.71 23.34 -3.07
CA ALA A 72 -17.34 23.89 -4.27
C ALA A 72 -18.81 24.26 -4.02
N VAL A 73 -19.56 23.40 -3.33
CA VAL A 73 -20.96 23.69 -2.94
C VAL A 73 -21.03 24.88 -1.97
N ALA A 74 -20.15 24.92 -0.97
CA ALA A 74 -20.09 26.04 -0.02
C ALA A 74 -19.75 27.37 -0.73
N ALA A 75 -18.82 27.36 -1.69
CA ALA A 75 -18.48 28.53 -2.48
C ALA A 75 -19.65 29.01 -3.34
N LEU A 76 -20.39 28.09 -3.97
CA LEU A 76 -21.59 28.43 -4.74
C LEU A 76 -22.69 29.03 -3.86
N LEU A 77 -22.94 28.45 -2.69
CA LEU A 77 -23.88 28.98 -1.70
C LEU A 77 -23.45 30.37 -1.24
N PHE A 78 -22.17 30.57 -0.92
CA PHE A 78 -21.64 31.87 -0.54
C PHE A 78 -21.85 32.93 -1.64
N LEU A 79 -21.54 32.60 -2.90
CA LEU A 79 -21.75 33.52 -4.03
C LEU A 79 -23.23 33.84 -4.27
N TYR A 80 -24.13 32.89 -4.02
CA TYR A 80 -25.57 33.09 -4.07
C TYR A 80 -26.04 34.04 -2.95
N PHE A 81 -25.67 33.80 -1.69
CA PHE A 81 -26.03 34.65 -0.56
C PHE A 81 -25.39 36.04 -0.63
N ALA A 82 -24.20 36.16 -1.21
CA ALA A 82 -23.53 37.44 -1.48
C ALA A 82 -24.20 38.25 -2.60
N GLY A 83 -25.21 37.69 -3.29
CA GLY A 83 -25.94 38.35 -4.37
C GLY A 83 -25.15 38.49 -5.67
N ILE A 84 -24.02 37.80 -5.80
CA ILE A 84 -23.16 37.80 -6.99
C ILE A 84 -23.77 36.93 -8.09
N ILE A 85 -24.32 35.77 -7.72
CA ILE A 85 -25.04 34.88 -8.64
C ILE A 85 -26.54 35.07 -8.41
N LYS A 86 -27.26 35.55 -9.43
CA LYS A 86 -28.72 35.59 -9.44
C LYS A 86 -29.25 34.43 -10.24
N ILE A 87 -29.95 33.51 -9.59
CA ILE A 87 -30.74 32.48 -10.26
C ILE A 87 -32.02 33.16 -10.74
N LYS A 88 -32.29 33.10 -12.05
CA LYS A 88 -33.48 33.70 -12.68
C LYS A 88 -34.69 32.78 -12.51
#